data_AF-A0A0F5JWA2-F1
#
_entry.id   AF-A0A0F5JWA2-F1
#
_cell.length_a   1.000
_cell.length_b   1.000
_cell.length_c   1.000
_cell.angle_alpha   90.00
_cell.angle_beta   90.00
_cell.angle_gamma   90.00
#
_symmetry.space_group_name_H-M   'P 1'
#
loop_
_entity.id
_entity.type
_entity.pdbx_description
1 polymer ?
#
loop_
_entity_poly.entity_id
_entity_poly.type
_entity_poly.pdbx_seq_one_letter_code
_entity_poly.pdbx_strand_id
1 'polypeptide(L)' 'MLSRAEIEKAMSEGAEAYQSRMKRTNNPYPMFTDQHASWLRGYQNAHFGASLAASARQNILT' A
#
# COMPACT_ATOMS: atom_id res chain seq x y z
N MET A 1 7.29 18.51 -6.54
CA MET A 1 7.78 17.71 -5.40
C MET A 1 6.70 17.75 -4.33
N LEU A 2 6.27 16.59 -3.83
CA LEU A 2 5.21 16.52 -2.83
C LEU A 2 5.66 17.02 -1.46
N SER A 3 4.72 17.61 -0.73
CA SER A 3 4.84 17.80 0.71
C SER A 3 4.77 16.45 1.43
N ARG A 4 5.28 16.43 2.66
CA ARG A 4 5.17 15.25 3.54
C ARG A 4 3.73 14.80 3.72
N ALA A 5 2.80 15.74 3.90
CA ALA A 5 1.38 15.44 4.09
C ALA A 5 0.75 14.78 2.84
N GLU A 6 1.14 15.21 1.64
CA GLU A 6 0.67 14.59 0.39
C GLU A 6 1.23 13.17 0.21
N ILE A 7 2.49 12.94 0.60
CA ILE A 7 3.10 11.61 0.58
C ILE A 7 2.37 10.68 1.56
N GLU A 8 2.16 11.13 2.80
CA GLU A 8 1.47 10.35 3.84
C GLU A 8 0.03 10.03 3.44
N LYS A 9 -0.68 11.02 2.87
CA LYS A 9 -2.02 10.82 2.31
C LYS A 9 -2.03 9.77 1.21
N ALA A 10 -1.18 9.91 0.18
CA ALA A 10 -1.13 8.95 -0.92
C ALA A 10 -0.78 7.53 -0.42
N MET A 11 0.15 7.41 0.52
CA MET A 11 0.50 6.14 1.16
C MET A 11 -0.68 5.52 1.93
N SER A 12 -1.42 6.32 2.70
CA SER A 12 -2.61 5.86 3.44
C SER A 12 -3.68 5.33 2.48
N GLU A 13 -3.98 6.09 1.44
CA GLU A 13 -4.95 5.69 0.41
C GLU A 13 -4.52 4.40 -0.30
N GLY A 14 -3.23 4.21 -0.54
CA GLY A 14 -2.69 2.97 -1.10
C GLY A 14 -2.91 1.76 -0.17
N ALA A 15 -2.66 1.95 1.12
CA ALA A 15 -2.89 0.90 2.12
C ALA A 15 -4.39 0.56 2.27
N GLU A 16 -5.26 1.56 2.30
CA GLU A 16 -6.71 1.41 2.36
C GLU A 16 -7.26 0.71 1.10
N ALA A 17 -6.72 1.01 -0.07
CA ALA A 17 -7.07 0.34 -1.31
C ALA A 17 -6.79 -1.17 -1.25
N TYR A 18 -5.64 -1.56 -0.70
CA TYR A 18 -5.33 -2.98 -0.48
C TYR A 18 -6.34 -3.64 0.49
N GLN A 19 -6.63 -2.99 1.62
CA GLN A 19 -7.61 -3.50 2.60
C GLN A 19 -9.01 -3.65 1.99
N SER A 20 -9.38 -2.72 1.10
CA SER A 20 -10.64 -2.73 0.36
C SER A 20 -10.66 -3.70 -0.82
N ARG A 21 -9.60 -4.51 -1.00
CA ARG A 21 -9.42 -5.44 -2.13
C ARG A 21 -9.44 -4.77 -3.51
N MET A 22 -9.15 -3.47 -3.58
CA MET A 22 -8.98 -2.76 -4.84
C MET A 22 -7.72 -3.29 -5.54
N LYS A 23 -7.77 -3.45 -6.86
CA LYS A 23 -6.59 -3.87 -7.62
C LYS A 23 -5.56 -2.73 -7.65
N ARG A 24 -4.28 -3.08 -7.54
CA ARG A 24 -3.14 -2.15 -7.67
C ARG A 24 -3.17 -1.30 -8.95
N THR A 25 -3.75 -1.82 -10.04
CA THR A 25 -3.89 -1.12 -11.32
C THR A 25 -4.92 0.01 -11.29
N ASN A 26 -5.75 0.08 -10.24
CA ASN A 26 -6.76 1.12 -10.05
C ASN A 26 -6.20 2.29 -9.22
N ASN A 27 -4.88 2.47 -9.22
CA ASN A 27 -4.24 3.65 -8.64
C ASN A 27 -4.87 4.92 -9.26
N PRO A 28 -5.44 5.83 -8.45
CA PRO A 28 -6.14 7.01 -8.97
C PRO A 28 -5.18 8.08 -9.51
N TYR A 29 -3.89 7.99 -9.19
CA TYR A 29 -2.90 8.98 -9.59
C TYR A 29 -2.32 8.69 -10.99
N PRO A 30 -2.00 9.73 -11.79
CA PRO A 30 -1.39 9.52 -13.09
C PRO A 30 -0.05 8.78 -12.98
N MET A 31 0.22 7.87 -13.91
CA MET A 31 1.50 7.15 -13.97
C MET A 31 2.67 8.13 -14.03
N PHE A 32 3.82 7.72 -13.47
CA PHE A 32 5.05 8.51 -13.39
C PHE A 32 4.98 9.79 -12.54
N THR A 33 3.96 9.95 -11.71
CA THR A 33 3.90 11.00 -10.68
C THR A 33 4.43 10.50 -9.33
N ASP A 34 4.93 11.43 -8.51
CA ASP A 34 5.32 11.15 -7.12
C ASP A 34 4.13 10.62 -6.30
N GLN A 35 2.89 11.07 -6.58
CA GLN A 35 1.70 10.57 -5.88
C GLN A 35 1.45 9.11 -6.24
N HIS A 36 1.55 8.75 -7.53
CA HIS A 36 1.40 7.38 -7.98
C HIS A 36 2.44 6.46 -7.31
N ALA A 37 3.70 6.89 -7.24
CA ALA A 37 4.76 6.12 -6.57
C ALA A 37 4.49 5.97 -5.05
N SER A 38 4.03 7.03 -4.40
CA SER A 38 3.73 7.04 -2.96
C SER A 38 2.54 6.15 -2.62
N TRP A 39 1.46 6.22 -3.42
CA TRP A 39 0.31 5.32 -3.30
C TRP A 39 0.69 3.86 -3.52
N LEU A 40 1.49 3.58 -4.56
CA LEU A 40 1.95 2.24 -4.87
C LEU A 40 2.76 1.64 -3.72
N ARG A 41 3.62 2.45 -3.09
CA ARG A 41 4.38 2.05 -1.90
C ARG A 41 3.46 1.70 -0.73
N GLY A 42 2.45 2.53 -0.45
CA GLY A 42 1.45 2.26 0.59
C GLY A 42 0.72 0.93 0.39
N TYR A 43 0.25 0.69 -0.83
CA TYR A 43 -0.40 -0.56 -1.21
C TYR A 43 0.51 -1.78 -1.02
N GLN A 44 1.75 -1.69 -1.50
CA GLN A 44 2.73 -2.76 -1.39
C GLN A 44 3.07 -3.06 0.08
N ASN A 45 3.28 -2.03 0.90
CA ASN A 45 3.56 -2.20 2.32
C ASN A 45 2.42 -2.93 3.04
N ALA A 46 1.17 -2.58 2.76
CA ALA A 46 0.01 -3.26 3.34
C ALA A 46 -0.07 -4.74 2.89
N HIS A 47 0.18 -5.01 1.61
CA HIS A 47 0.23 -6.37 1.08
C HIS A 47 1.34 -7.22 1.73
N PHE A 48 2.56 -6.70 1.80
CA PHE A 48 3.68 -7.42 2.41
C PHE A 48 3.48 -7.60 3.92
N GLY A 49 2.98 -6.60 4.62
CA GLY A 49 2.65 -6.69 6.05
C GLY A 49 1.61 -7.77 6.33
N ALA A 50 0.56 -7.88 5.50
CA ALA A 50 -0.45 -8.93 5.62
C ALA A 50 0.14 -10.33 5.38
N SER A 51 1.00 -10.49 4.37
CA SER A 51 1.71 -11.74 4.08
C SER A 51 2.63 -12.16 5.24
N LEU A 52 3.42 -11.23 5.80
CA LEU A 52 4.27 -11.51 6.95
C LEU A 52 3.46 -11.95 8.17
N ALA A 53 2.34 -11.27 8.46
CA ALA A 53 1.46 -11.65 9.55
C ALA A 53 0.84 -13.05 9.34
N ALA A 54 0.54 -13.42 8.09
CA ALA A 54 0.04 -14.75 7.76
C ALA A 54 1.11 -15.84 7.99
N SER A 55 2.33 -15.62 7.52
CA SER A 55 3.45 -16.54 7.73
C SER A 55 3.82 -16.69 9.21
N ALA A 56 3.83 -15.59 9.97
CA ALA A 56 4.11 -15.63 11.41
C ALA A 56 3.06 -16.46 12.18
N ARG A 57 1.78 -16.39 11.80
CA ARG A 57 0.72 -17.21 12.41
C ARG A 57 0.88 -18.70 12.13
N GLN A 58 1.34 -19.07 10.94
CA GLN A 58 1.55 -20.48 10.57
C GLN A 58 2.67 -21.12 11.41
N ASN A 59 3.73 -20.37 11.69
CA ASN A 59 4.89 -20.86 12.44
C ASN A 59 4.64 -21.05 13.95
N ILE A 60 3.54 -20.50 14.51
CA ILE A 60 3.15 -20.70 15.92
C ILE A 60 2.27 -21.96 16.08
N LEU A 61 1.63 -22.42 15.00
CA LEU A 61 0.69 -23.55 15.01
C LEU A 61 1.34 -24.89 14.60
N THR A 62 2.64 -24.88 14.30
CA THR A 62 3.48 -26.06 13.99
C THR A 62 4.49 -26.29 15.09
#